data_AF-A0A381VBU9-F1
#
_entry.id   AF-A0A381VBU9-F1
#
_cell.length_a   1.000
_cell.length_b   1.000
_cell.length_c   1.000
_cell.angle_alpha   90.00
_cell.angle_beta   90.00
_cell.angle_gamma   90.00
#
_symmetry.space_group_name_H-M   'P 1'
#
loop_
_entity.id
_entity.type
_entity.pdbx_description
1 polymer ?
#
loop_
_entity_poly.entity_id
_entity_poly.type
_entity_poly.pdbx_seq_one_letter_code
_entity_poly.pdbx_strand_id
1 'polypeptide(L)'
;MTEALSCWRCSASLEQLSLPLSRLDECPDCGNYLHVCRMCSYFDANVVKSCREDDAEEVKEKERANFCDYFKPHLGAYDAEIIAAERKARGELDVLFGGAAAHGGATEPGNALKDAESLFGNDKKSD
;
A
#
# COMPACT_ATOMS: atom_id res chain seq x y z
N MET A 1 -4.80 31.48 7.80
CA MET A 1 -5.63 30.44 7.15
C MET A 1 -4.88 29.15 7.35
N THR A 2 -5.32 28.29 8.26
CA THR A 2 -4.74 26.96 8.44
C THR A 2 -5.21 26.13 7.25
N GLU A 3 -4.30 25.85 6.31
CA GLU A 3 -4.60 24.96 5.20
C GLU A 3 -4.91 23.57 5.78
N ALA A 4 -6.08 23.05 5.46
CA ALA A 4 -6.57 21.79 6.03
C ALA A 4 -5.86 20.60 5.38
N LEU A 5 -5.32 19.72 6.21
CA LEU A 5 -4.66 18.50 5.75
C LEU A 5 -5.70 17.47 5.31
N SER A 6 -5.44 16.78 4.19
CA SER A 6 -6.32 15.74 3.65
C SER A 6 -5.60 14.40 3.57
N CYS A 7 -6.33 13.29 3.70
CA CYS A 7 -5.74 11.96 3.62
C CYS A 7 -5.24 11.68 2.18
N TRP A 8 -3.97 11.26 2.05
CA TRP A 8 -3.37 10.88 0.77
C TRP A 8 -4.14 9.79 0.01
N ARG A 9 -4.91 8.94 0.70
CA ARG A 9 -5.60 7.79 0.10
C ARG A 9 -7.06 8.08 -0.26
N CYS A 10 -7.81 8.70 0.66
CA CYS A 10 -9.26 8.84 0.51
C CYS A 10 -9.74 10.30 0.41
N SER A 11 -8.85 11.29 0.47
CA SER A 11 -9.13 12.73 0.47
C SER A 11 -9.89 13.28 1.68
N ALA A 12 -10.21 12.45 2.69
CA ALA A 12 -10.93 12.90 3.86
C ALA A 12 -10.14 13.97 4.66
N SER A 13 -10.84 14.93 5.24
CA SER A 13 -10.24 15.99 6.05
C SER A 13 -9.67 15.41 7.35
N LEU A 14 -8.47 15.84 7.71
CA LEU A 14 -7.74 15.43 8.91
C LEU A 14 -7.73 16.52 10.00
N GLU A 15 -8.60 17.53 9.88
CA GLU A 15 -8.71 18.63 10.85
C GLU A 15 -8.98 18.19 12.30
N GLN A 16 -9.55 16.98 12.47
CA GLN A 16 -9.83 16.40 13.78
C GLN A 16 -8.58 15.87 14.50
N LEU A 17 -7.46 15.70 13.78
CA LEU A 17 -6.21 15.19 14.35
C LEU A 17 -5.33 16.32 14.87
N SER A 18 -4.59 16.04 15.95
CA SER A 18 -3.59 16.96 16.48
C SER A 18 -2.33 16.94 15.63
N LEU A 19 -1.79 18.12 15.31
CA LEU A 19 -0.47 18.26 14.70
C LEU A 19 0.60 18.50 15.78
N PRO A 20 1.83 17.96 15.62
CA PRO A 20 2.28 17.11 14.51
C PRO A 20 1.66 15.71 14.56
N LEU A 21 1.48 15.10 13.39
CA LEU A 21 0.98 13.73 13.29
C LEU A 21 1.93 12.76 13.98
N SER A 22 1.37 11.86 14.80
CA SER A 22 2.07 10.72 15.37
C SER A 22 2.42 9.71 14.29
N ARG A 23 3.43 8.88 14.56
CA ARG A 23 3.90 7.82 13.65
C ARG A 23 2.82 6.77 13.35
N LEU A 24 1.87 6.60 14.26
CA LEU A 24 0.78 5.63 14.14
C LEU A 24 -0.59 6.30 13.94
N ASP A 25 -0.63 7.59 13.63
CA ASP A 25 -1.91 8.23 13.30
C ASP A 25 -2.48 7.59 12.03
N GLU A 26 -3.76 7.27 12.10
CA GLU A 26 -4.54 6.68 11.02
C GLU A 26 -5.63 7.65 10.58
N CYS A 27 -6.00 7.57 9.30
CA CYS A 27 -7.16 8.27 8.80
C CYS A 27 -8.44 7.71 9.45
N PRO A 28 -9.30 8.53 10.06
CA PRO A 28 -10.56 8.07 10.65
C PRO A 28 -11.52 7.40 9.64
N ASP A 29 -11.46 7.81 8.38
CA ASP A 29 -12.38 7.31 7.34
C ASP A 29 -11.91 6.01 6.67
N CYS A 30 -10.60 5.86 6.42
CA CYS A 30 -10.08 4.72 5.66
C CYS A 30 -9.03 3.87 6.40
N GLY A 31 -8.71 4.19 7.65
CA GLY A 31 -7.78 3.43 8.50
C GLY A 31 -6.35 3.35 7.98
N ASN A 32 -5.98 4.12 6.95
CA ASN A 32 -4.62 4.12 6.43
C ASN A 32 -3.74 4.99 7.32
N TYR A 33 -2.51 4.53 7.56
CA TYR A 33 -1.50 5.32 8.25
C TYR A 33 -1.22 6.63 7.51
N LEU A 34 -0.97 7.68 8.30
CA LEU A 34 -0.74 9.03 7.82
C LEU A 34 0.74 9.41 7.86
N HIS A 35 1.53 8.85 8.77
CA HIS A 35 2.98 9.04 8.79
C HIS A 35 3.69 8.06 7.84
N VAL A 36 3.46 8.27 6.54
CA VAL A 36 3.92 7.42 5.45
C VAL A 36 4.59 8.25 4.37
N CYS A 37 5.43 7.65 3.52
CA CYS A 37 6.10 8.39 2.45
C CYS A 37 5.08 9.06 1.53
N ARG A 38 4.00 8.37 1.14
CA ARG A 38 2.97 8.96 0.26
C ARG A 38 2.29 10.22 0.82
N MET A 39 2.36 10.46 2.12
CA MET A 39 1.81 11.66 2.76
C MET A 39 2.87 12.76 2.95
N CYS A 40 4.15 12.46 2.68
CA CYS A 40 5.26 13.37 2.92
C CYS A 40 5.48 14.34 1.75
N SER A 41 5.83 15.60 2.04
CA SER A 41 6.15 16.62 1.03
C SER A 41 7.40 16.31 0.19
N TYR A 42 8.29 15.46 0.68
CA TYR A 42 9.50 15.05 -0.02
C TYR A 42 9.30 13.84 -0.93
N PHE A 43 8.14 13.20 -0.88
CA PHE A 43 7.87 12.03 -1.70
C PHE A 43 7.66 12.42 -3.16
N ASP A 44 8.36 11.71 -4.03
CA ASP A 44 8.18 11.82 -5.48
C ASP A 44 8.42 10.46 -6.09
N ALA A 45 7.42 9.88 -6.73
CA ALA A 45 7.53 8.55 -7.34
C ALA A 45 8.56 8.49 -8.49
N ASN A 46 8.97 9.64 -9.04
CA ASN A 46 9.83 9.72 -10.23
C ASN A 46 11.32 9.85 -9.92
N VAL A 47 11.71 9.98 -8.64
CA VAL A 47 13.12 10.08 -8.24
C VAL A 47 13.61 8.77 -7.65
N VAL A 48 14.94 8.60 -7.62
CA VAL A 48 15.59 7.44 -7.01
C VAL A 48 15.21 7.37 -5.54
N LYS A 49 14.92 6.16 -5.03
CA LYS A 49 14.35 5.92 -3.68
C LYS A 49 12.99 6.58 -3.42
N SER A 50 12.38 7.23 -4.39
CA SER A 50 11.12 7.98 -4.28
C SER A 50 11.10 9.05 -3.16
N CYS A 51 12.26 9.65 -2.87
CA CYS A 51 12.40 10.71 -1.86
C CYS A 51 13.37 11.77 -2.38
N ARG A 52 13.01 13.04 -2.22
CA ARG A 52 13.85 14.20 -2.61
C ARG A 52 14.81 14.66 -1.52
N GLU A 53 14.70 14.09 -0.32
CA GLU A 53 15.63 14.34 0.79
C GLU A 53 16.73 13.27 0.78
N ASP A 54 17.97 13.70 0.51
CA ASP A 54 19.11 12.82 0.25
C ASP A 54 19.62 12.14 1.53
N ASP A 55 19.51 12.82 2.67
CA ASP A 55 19.94 12.32 3.99
C ASP A 55 18.86 11.43 4.66
N ALA A 56 17.67 11.32 4.06
CA ALA A 56 16.62 10.46 4.58
C ALA A 56 16.94 8.97 4.35
N GLU A 57 16.72 8.16 5.38
CA GLU A 57 16.81 6.71 5.25
C GLU A 57 15.75 6.18 4.26
N GLU A 58 16.14 5.22 3.44
CA GLU A 58 15.24 4.64 2.44
C GLU A 58 14.16 3.77 3.09
N VAL A 59 12.92 4.21 2.99
CA VAL A 59 11.74 3.42 3.37
C VAL A 59 11.31 2.57 2.18
N LYS A 60 11.32 1.23 2.26
CA LYS A 60 10.87 0.38 1.14
C LYS A 60 9.35 0.46 0.90
N GLU A 61 8.57 0.31 1.97
CA GLU A 61 7.11 0.31 1.92
C GLU A 61 6.55 1.72 2.08
N LYS A 62 6.25 2.38 0.96
CA LYS A 62 5.90 3.82 0.91
C LYS A 62 4.53 4.17 1.51
N GLU A 63 3.68 3.18 1.71
CA GLU A 63 2.31 3.30 2.22
C GLU A 63 2.15 2.80 3.66
N ARG A 64 3.21 2.27 4.28
CA ARG A 64 3.19 1.82 5.69
C ARG A 64 3.77 2.87 6.62
N ALA A 65 3.31 2.87 7.86
CA ALA A 65 3.88 3.69 8.93
C ALA A 65 5.40 3.49 9.00
N ASN A 66 6.14 4.59 9.10
CA ASN A 66 7.60 4.58 9.15
C ASN A 66 8.13 5.51 10.25
N PHE A 67 9.44 5.48 10.42
CA PHE A 67 10.16 6.26 11.44
C PHE A 67 10.98 7.40 10.85
N CYS A 68 10.68 7.83 9.62
CA CYS A 68 11.46 8.87 8.95
C CYS A 68 11.33 10.21 9.69
N ASP A 69 12.42 10.71 10.24
CA ASP A 69 12.43 11.97 11.01
C ASP A 69 12.28 13.22 10.12
N TYR A 70 12.46 13.07 8.80
CA TYR A 70 12.25 14.14 7.82
C TYR A 70 10.78 14.29 7.39
N PHE A 71 9.87 13.48 7.93
CA PHE A 71 8.46 13.50 7.55
C PHE A 71 7.83 14.88 7.76
N LYS A 72 7.19 15.39 6.68
CA LYS A 72 6.40 16.62 6.70
C LYS A 72 5.12 16.37 5.91
N PRO A 73 3.94 16.44 6.53
CA PRO A 73 2.70 16.15 5.83
C PRO A 73 2.44 17.18 4.71
N HIS A 74 2.07 16.70 3.52
CA HIS A 74 1.75 17.51 2.36
C HIS A 74 0.24 17.69 2.21
N LEU A 75 -0.20 18.93 2.01
CA LEU A 75 -1.63 19.28 1.88
C LEU A 75 -2.28 18.68 0.63
N GLY A 76 -1.53 18.60 -0.47
CA GLY A 76 -1.97 18.01 -1.73
C GLY A 76 -1.46 16.59 -1.95
N ALA A 77 -1.33 15.77 -0.89
CA ALA A 77 -0.84 14.40 -1.02
C ALA A 77 -1.82 13.47 -1.76
N TYR A 78 -3.11 13.83 -1.79
CA TYR A 78 -4.13 13.10 -2.53
C TYR A 78 -4.10 13.45 -4.01
N ASP A 79 -3.94 12.43 -4.86
CA ASP A 79 -4.05 12.53 -6.31
C ASP A 79 -5.25 11.72 -6.81
N ALA A 80 -6.32 12.42 -7.19
CA ALA A 80 -7.56 11.81 -7.63
C ALA A 80 -7.39 10.99 -8.91
N GLU A 81 -6.53 11.44 -9.83
CA GLU A 81 -6.32 10.81 -11.13
C GLU A 81 -5.57 9.49 -10.96
N ILE A 82 -4.51 9.48 -10.15
CA ILE A 82 -3.76 8.26 -9.82
C ILE A 82 -4.66 7.24 -9.11
N ILE A 83 -5.45 7.67 -8.12
CA ILE A 83 -6.34 6.76 -7.38
C ILE A 83 -7.44 6.18 -8.29
N ALA A 84 -7.99 6.99 -9.19
CA ALA A 84 -8.97 6.52 -10.17
C ALA A 84 -8.34 5.53 -11.17
N ALA A 85 -7.13 5.84 -11.65
CA ALA A 85 -6.39 4.97 -12.55
C ALA A 85 -6.01 3.63 -11.90
N GLU A 86 -5.54 3.64 -10.63
CA GLU A 86 -5.25 2.43 -9.84
C GLU A 86 -6.50 1.55 -9.72
N ARG A 87 -7.64 2.14 -9.36
CA ARG A 87 -8.91 1.41 -9.20
C ARG A 87 -9.36 0.79 -10.52
N LYS A 88 -9.26 1.55 -11.62
CA LYS A 88 -9.61 1.07 -12.96
C LYS A 88 -8.68 -0.09 -13.37
N ALA A 89 -7.37 0.10 -13.24
CA ALA A 89 -6.39 -0.92 -13.58
C ALA A 89 -6.61 -2.21 -12.78
N ARG A 90 -6.89 -2.10 -11.47
CA ARG A 90 -7.22 -3.28 -10.65
C ARG A 90 -8.47 -3.99 -11.17
N GLY A 91 -9.55 -3.26 -11.49
CA GLY A 91 -10.75 -3.86 -12.06
C GLY A 91 -10.53 -4.53 -13.41
N GLU A 92 -9.67 -3.97 -14.27
CA GLU A 92 -9.31 -4.57 -15.55
C GLU A 92 -8.50 -5.86 -15.36
N LEU A 93 -7.54 -5.87 -14.43
CA LEU A 93 -6.79 -7.09 -14.08
C LEU A 93 -7.72 -8.18 -13.54
N ASP A 94 -8.67 -7.83 -12.67
CA ASP A 94 -9.65 -8.79 -12.16
C ASP A 94 -10.45 -9.44 -13.30
N VAL A 95 -10.85 -8.67 -14.32
CA VAL A 95 -11.54 -9.23 -15.49
C VAL A 95 -10.63 -10.16 -16.31
N LEU A 96 -9.37 -9.79 -16.51
CA LEU A 96 -8.41 -10.59 -17.28
C LEU A 96 -8.08 -11.92 -16.61
N PHE A 97 -8.01 -11.95 -15.27
CA PHE A 97 -7.62 -13.12 -14.51
C PHE A 97 -8.78 -13.86 -13.83
N GLY A 98 -10.04 -13.53 -14.18
CA GLY A 98 -11.21 -14.33 -13.79
C GLY A 98 -11.84 -14.00 -12.42
N GLY A 99 -11.56 -12.82 -11.88
CA GLY A 99 -12.18 -12.26 -10.68
C GLY A 99 -11.69 -12.85 -9.36
N ALA A 100 -11.88 -12.11 -8.27
CA ALA A 100 -11.44 -12.37 -6.88
C ALA A 100 -11.88 -13.71 -6.23
N ALA A 101 -12.33 -14.69 -7.01
CA ALA A 101 -12.52 -16.09 -6.60
C ALA A 101 -11.35 -17.01 -7.03
N ALA A 102 -10.41 -16.55 -7.86
CA ALA A 102 -9.31 -17.40 -8.38
C ALA A 102 -7.96 -17.24 -7.64
N HIS A 103 -7.89 -16.42 -6.58
CA HIS A 103 -6.78 -16.42 -5.62
C HIS A 103 -7.29 -16.60 -4.17
N GLY A 104 -8.39 -17.31 -4.02
CA GLY A 104 -8.62 -18.14 -2.85
C GLY A 104 -8.32 -19.56 -3.30
N GLY A 105 -7.12 -20.06 -3.01
CA GLY A 105 -6.95 -21.50 -2.87
C GLY A 105 -7.85 -21.94 -1.72
N ALA A 106 -9.14 -22.15 -2.00
CA ALA A 106 -9.98 -23.00 -1.20
C ALA A 106 -9.45 -24.41 -1.42
N THR A 107 -8.32 -24.72 -0.80
CA THR A 107 -8.02 -26.09 -0.51
C THR A 107 -9.04 -26.49 0.53
N GLU A 108 -10.08 -27.19 0.07
CA GLU A 108 -10.75 -28.16 0.92
C GLU A 108 -9.67 -28.84 1.78
N PRO A 109 -9.74 -28.77 3.12
CA PRO A 109 -8.61 -29.10 4.00
C PRO A 109 -8.11 -30.55 3.90
N GLY A 110 -8.74 -31.39 3.07
CA GLY A 110 -8.39 -32.79 2.87
C GLY A 110 -7.24 -33.07 1.91
N ASN A 111 -6.87 -32.16 0.99
CA ASN A 111 -5.96 -32.54 -0.11
C ASN A 111 -4.68 -31.70 -0.30
N ALA A 112 -4.50 -30.61 0.46
CA ALA A 112 -3.36 -29.70 0.33
C ALA A 112 -1.99 -30.38 0.39
N LEU A 113 -1.86 -31.40 1.26
CA LEU A 113 -0.60 -32.11 1.46
C LEU A 113 -0.25 -32.99 0.25
N LYS A 114 -1.23 -33.70 -0.31
CA LYS A 114 -1.03 -34.57 -1.46
C LYS A 114 -0.75 -33.79 -2.73
N ASP A 115 -1.42 -32.65 -2.91
CA ASP A 115 -1.21 -31.77 -4.05
C ASP A 115 0.20 -31.17 -4.02
N ALA A 116 0.70 -30.82 -2.83
CA ALA A 116 2.09 -30.38 -2.65
C ALA A 116 3.10 -31.52 -2.91
N GLU A 117 2.86 -32.73 -2.39
CA GLU A 117 3.73 -33.89 -2.60
C GLU A 117 3.83 -34.29 -4.08
N SER A 118 2.74 -34.19 -4.85
CA SER A 118 2.75 -34.48 -6.30
C SER A 118 3.47 -33.42 -7.12
N LEU A 119 3.52 -32.16 -6.66
CA LEU A 119 4.21 -31.07 -7.36
C LEU A 119 5.71 -31.05 -7.10
N PHE A 120 6.15 -31.50 -5.93
CA PHE A 120 7.56 -31.47 -5.52
C PHE A 120 8.21 -32.86 -5.42
N GLY A 121 7.44 -33.93 -5.59
CA GLY A 121 7.90 -35.32 -5.57
C GLY A 121 8.34 -35.80 -6.94
N ASN A 122 9.66 -35.91 -7.12
CA ASN A 122 10.28 -36.57 -8.27
C ASN A 122 9.77 -38.01 -8.39
N ASP A 123 9.10 -38.36 -9.49
CA ASP A 123 8.73 -39.75 -9.82
C ASP A 123 9.97 -40.64 -9.67
N LYS A 124 10.02 -41.43 -8.59
CA LYS A 124 10.89 -42.60 -8.58
C LYS A 124 10.34 -43.52 -9.65
N LYS A 125 10.99 -43.50 -10.82
CA LYS A 125 11.01 -44.64 -11.75
C LYS A 125 11.28 -45.90 -10.93
N SER A 126 10.23 -46.67 -10.70
CA SER A 126 10.32 -48.08 -10.36
C SER A 126 9.98 -48.84 -11.64
N ASP A 127 11.01 -49.12 -12.42
CA ASP A 127 11.39 -50.43 -12.97
C ASP A 127 12.54 -50.26 -13.98
#